data_AF-A0AAW0XV59-F1
#
_entry.id   AF-A0AAW0XV59-F1
#
_cell.length_a   1.000
_cell.length_b   1.000
_cell.length_c   1.000
_cell.angle_alpha   90.00
_cell.angle_beta   90.00
_cell.angle_gamma   90.00
#
_symmetry.space_group_name_H-M   'P 1'
#
loop_
_entity.id
_entity.type
_entity.pdbx_description
1 polymer ?
#
loop_
_entity_poly.entity_id
_entity_poly.type
_entity_poly.pdbx_seq_one_letter_code
_entity_poly.pdbx_strand_id
1 'polypeptide(L)'
;MREHCLNEFDFPDPYLQQKKLENENALKLLKNHLDFLDGLDYNKRQETLIRGVLAGNVFDWGAKEVVELMEKGLGFKEAADKLQVRPWLHDDLDAWINRQQQSPYRCAVIFLDNSGCDVVLGIIPFVRELLLRGTRVVLCANSKPALNDVTAEELTMLMKQVTAVCPIISKHLENYTLCIRESGQASPCLDLSRLPLSLVDEIVQWGCDLVVMEGMGRAIHTNLLTPLTCDSLKLAVIKNRWLAHRLGGDMFSVMCKYETGSKKVSGEFSITNSVSTAAS
;
A
#
# COMPACT_ATOMS: atom_id res chain seq x y z
N MET A 1 1.17 -23.27 3.34
CA MET A 1 1.37 -24.31 4.38
C MET A 1 1.10 -23.74 5.77
N ARG A 2 1.81 -22.69 6.23
CA ARG A 2 1.60 -22.07 7.55
C ARG A 2 0.14 -21.67 7.86
N GLU A 3 -0.47 -20.82 7.04
CA GLU A 3 -1.86 -20.36 7.29
C GLU A 3 -2.89 -21.50 7.20
N HIS A 4 -2.62 -22.53 6.39
CA HIS A 4 -3.48 -23.71 6.35
C HIS A 4 -3.40 -24.50 7.65
N CYS A 5 -2.18 -24.68 8.21
CA CYS A 5 -2.01 -25.35 9.50
C CYS A 5 -2.70 -24.58 10.64
N LEU A 6 -2.58 -23.25 10.71
CA LEU A 6 -3.23 -22.46 11.77
C LEU A 6 -4.75 -22.60 11.76
N ASN A 7 -5.36 -22.58 10.57
CA ASN A 7 -6.80 -22.81 10.42
C ASN A 7 -7.22 -24.24 10.77
N GLU A 8 -6.37 -25.24 10.49
CA GLU A 8 -6.63 -26.65 10.82
C GLU A 8 -6.61 -26.92 12.34
N PHE A 9 -5.90 -26.10 13.12
CA PHE A 9 -5.80 -26.21 14.58
C PHE A 9 -6.70 -25.22 15.36
N ASP A 10 -7.72 -24.63 14.74
CA ASP A 10 -8.65 -23.66 15.37
C ASP A 10 -7.99 -22.40 15.95
N PHE A 11 -6.86 -21.97 15.36
CA PHE A 11 -6.22 -20.67 15.63
C PHE A 11 -6.35 -19.73 14.42
N PRO A 12 -7.55 -19.20 14.12
CA PRO A 12 -7.81 -18.50 12.86
C PRO A 12 -7.09 -17.15 12.74
N ASP A 13 -6.80 -16.48 13.87
CA ASP A 13 -5.99 -15.26 13.91
C ASP A 13 -5.23 -15.12 15.24
N PRO A 14 -4.00 -15.64 15.34
CA PRO A 14 -3.20 -15.49 16.56
C PRO A 14 -2.72 -14.04 16.80
N TYR A 15 -2.79 -13.15 15.81
CA TYR A 15 -2.31 -11.77 15.89
C TYR A 15 -3.41 -10.75 16.19
N LEU A 16 -4.69 -11.16 16.20
CA LEU A 16 -5.84 -10.25 16.34
C LEU A 16 -5.72 -9.27 17.52
N GLN A 17 -5.34 -9.76 18.70
CA GLN A 17 -5.22 -8.89 19.89
C GLN A 17 -4.05 -7.90 19.76
N GLN A 18 -2.92 -8.35 19.20
CA GLN A 18 -1.78 -7.48 18.94
C GLN A 18 -2.15 -6.41 17.90
N LYS A 19 -2.77 -6.80 16.78
CA LYS A 19 -3.24 -5.87 15.74
C LYS A 19 -4.17 -4.80 16.30
N LYS A 20 -5.13 -5.18 17.15
CA LYS A 20 -6.04 -4.24 17.83
C LYS A 20 -5.29 -3.25 18.71
N LEU A 21 -4.41 -3.75 19.59
CA LEU A 21 -3.61 -2.91 20.47
C LEU A 21 -2.72 -1.94 19.68
N GLU A 22 -2.11 -2.41 18.60
CA GLU A 22 -1.26 -1.59 17.74
C GLU A 22 -2.05 -0.50 17.02
N ASN A 23 -3.23 -0.85 16.47
CA ASN A 23 -4.15 0.10 15.85
C ASN A 23 -4.59 1.19 16.84
N GLU A 24 -5.02 0.82 18.05
CA GLU A 24 -5.45 1.75 19.09
C GLU A 24 -4.34 2.72 19.52
N ASN A 25 -3.12 2.21 19.65
CA ASN A 25 -1.96 3.04 20.00
C ASN A 25 -1.57 3.99 18.87
N ALA A 26 -1.58 3.53 17.62
CA ALA A 26 -1.30 4.38 16.48
C ALA A 26 -2.38 5.46 16.27
N LEU A 27 -3.66 5.14 16.52
CA LEU A 27 -4.77 6.10 16.41
C LEU A 27 -4.62 7.30 17.33
N LYS A 28 -4.07 7.11 18.54
CA LYS A 28 -3.80 8.21 19.50
C LYS A 28 -2.84 9.26 18.92
N LEU A 29 -1.97 8.85 17.99
CA LEU A 29 -0.93 9.70 17.39
C LEU A 29 -1.40 10.34 16.07
N LEU A 30 -2.44 9.78 15.44
CA LEU A 30 -2.85 10.13 14.09
C LEU A 30 -3.14 11.62 13.93
N LYS A 31 -3.89 12.24 14.85
CA LYS A 31 -4.25 13.66 14.75
C LYS A 31 -3.02 14.56 14.66
N ASN A 32 -2.12 14.45 15.64
CA ASN A 32 -0.92 15.27 15.71
C ASN A 32 0.00 15.01 14.50
N HIS A 33 0.03 13.76 14.00
CA HIS A 33 0.80 13.43 12.81
C HIS A 33 0.22 14.09 11.54
N LEU A 34 -1.10 14.11 11.37
CA LEU A 34 -1.76 14.83 10.27
C LEU A 34 -1.52 16.33 10.36
N ASP A 35 -1.64 16.93 11.55
CA ASP A 35 -1.39 18.37 11.76
C ASP A 35 0.08 18.73 11.42
N PHE A 36 1.02 17.86 11.80
CA PHE A 36 2.42 18.00 11.42
C PHE A 36 2.62 17.98 9.90
N LEU A 37 2.01 17.01 9.20
CA LEU A 37 2.12 16.89 7.74
C LEU A 37 1.50 18.10 7.03
N ASP A 38 0.38 18.62 7.53
CA ASP A 38 -0.29 19.80 6.97
C ASP A 38 0.57 21.07 7.09
N GLY A 39 1.46 21.14 8.08
CA GLY A 39 2.40 22.24 8.27
C GLY A 39 3.67 22.19 7.40
N LEU A 40 3.87 21.12 6.62
CA LEU A 40 5.07 20.97 5.77
C LEU A 40 4.87 21.58 4.37
N ASP A 41 5.96 22.11 3.81
CA ASP A 41 6.03 22.46 2.40
C ASP A 41 5.78 21.23 1.51
N TYR A 42 5.19 21.45 0.32
CA TYR A 42 4.71 20.37 -0.55
C TYR A 42 5.74 19.25 -0.79
N ASN A 43 6.94 19.58 -1.27
CA ASN A 43 7.97 18.57 -1.56
C ASN A 43 8.39 17.79 -0.30
N LYS A 44 8.50 18.50 0.84
CA LYS A 44 8.86 17.85 2.10
C LYS A 44 7.72 16.97 2.62
N ARG A 45 6.47 17.39 2.43
CA ARG A 45 5.28 16.60 2.74
C ARG A 45 5.25 15.31 1.91
N GLN A 46 5.47 15.38 0.60
CA GLN A 46 5.51 14.18 -0.26
C GLN A 46 6.62 13.20 0.17
N GLU A 47 7.84 13.69 0.41
CA GLU A 47 8.93 12.86 0.93
C GLU A 47 8.54 12.21 2.27
N THR A 48 7.98 12.99 3.19
CA THR A 48 7.61 12.53 4.53
C THR A 48 6.50 11.48 4.47
N LEU A 49 5.54 11.61 3.56
CA LEU A 49 4.49 10.61 3.34
C LEU A 49 5.07 9.27 2.85
N ILE A 50 5.96 9.30 1.85
CA ILE A 50 6.59 8.06 1.33
C ILE A 50 7.46 7.40 2.40
N ARG A 51 8.27 8.20 3.10
CA ARG A 51 9.04 7.70 4.24
C ARG A 51 8.13 7.14 5.34
N GLY A 52 6.96 7.71 5.55
CA GLY A 52 6.00 7.23 6.54
C GLY A 52 5.44 5.86 6.21
N VAL A 53 5.06 5.62 4.95
CA VAL A 53 4.66 4.28 4.48
C VAL A 53 5.80 3.28 4.67
N LEU A 54 7.02 3.63 4.26
CA LEU A 54 8.18 2.75 4.39
C LEU A 54 8.54 2.47 5.85
N ALA A 55 8.52 3.50 6.71
CA ALA A 55 8.77 3.39 8.14
C ALA A 55 7.76 2.46 8.80
N GLY A 56 6.47 2.67 8.53
CA GLY A 56 5.38 1.81 8.99
C GLY A 56 5.65 0.32 8.70
N ASN A 57 6.15 0.02 7.50
CA ASN A 57 6.50 -1.34 7.11
C ASN A 57 7.75 -1.90 7.81
N VAL A 58 8.71 -1.07 8.25
CA VAL A 58 9.93 -1.52 8.97
C VAL A 58 9.66 -1.92 10.41
N PHE A 59 8.77 -1.19 11.10
CA PHE A 59 8.69 -1.26 12.55
C PHE A 59 7.82 -2.43 13.03
N ASP A 60 8.43 -3.61 13.14
CA ASP A 60 7.91 -4.76 13.92
C ASP A 60 8.05 -4.55 15.45
N TRP A 61 8.35 -3.33 15.90
CA TRP A 61 8.55 -2.92 17.30
C TRP A 61 7.22 -2.77 18.09
N GLY A 62 6.09 -2.99 17.43
CA GLY A 62 4.78 -2.72 18.00
C GLY A 62 4.55 -1.21 18.19
N ALA A 63 3.31 -0.78 18.02
CA ALA A 63 2.96 0.64 18.13
C ALA A 63 3.30 1.25 19.50
N LYS A 64 3.45 0.41 20.54
CA LYS A 64 3.83 0.85 21.89
C LYS A 64 5.22 1.49 21.92
N GLU A 65 6.21 0.89 21.27
CA GLU A 65 7.57 1.42 21.24
C GLU A 65 7.64 2.70 20.40
N VAL A 66 6.86 2.79 19.33
CA VAL A 66 6.68 4.02 18.54
C VAL A 66 6.02 5.12 19.38
N VAL A 67 4.98 4.80 20.16
CA VAL A 67 4.34 5.74 21.09
C VAL A 67 5.33 6.21 22.17
N GLU A 68 6.09 5.31 22.79
CA GLU A 68 7.09 5.68 23.80
C GLU A 68 8.20 6.57 23.24
N LEU A 69 8.61 6.37 21.99
CA LEU A 69 9.52 7.26 21.30
C LEU A 69 8.86 8.64 21.06
N MET A 70 7.61 8.67 20.58
CA MET A 70 6.88 9.91 20.35
C MET A 70 6.62 10.71 21.65
N GLU A 71 6.32 10.04 22.77
CA GLU A 71 6.16 10.66 24.10
C GLU A 71 7.47 11.24 24.64
N LYS A 72 8.62 10.67 24.25
CA LYS A 72 9.96 11.20 24.57
C LYS A 72 10.40 12.35 23.65
N GLY A 73 9.53 12.82 22.75
CA GLY A 73 9.85 13.83 21.74
C GLY A 73 10.67 13.30 20.55
N LEU A 74 10.97 12.00 20.55
CA LEU A 74 11.67 11.25 19.51
C LEU A 74 10.60 10.81 18.49
N GLY A 75 10.13 11.75 17.68
CA GLY A 75 8.95 11.55 16.82
C GLY A 75 9.10 10.41 15.78
N PHE A 76 8.00 10.07 15.10
CA PHE A 76 7.98 9.21 13.90
C PHE A 76 9.04 9.60 12.84
N LYS A 77 9.47 10.88 12.85
CA LYS A 77 10.60 11.41 12.09
C LYS A 77 11.92 10.66 12.35
N GLU A 78 12.27 10.38 13.60
CA GLU A 78 13.52 9.67 13.91
C GLU A 78 13.44 8.18 13.54
N ALA A 79 12.23 7.62 13.55
CA ALA A 79 11.97 6.30 13.01
C ALA A 79 12.19 6.30 11.49
N ALA A 80 11.69 7.31 10.78
CA ALA A 80 11.99 7.52 9.36
C ALA A 80 13.47 7.82 9.09
N ASP A 81 14.22 8.38 10.05
CA ASP A 81 15.67 8.63 9.96
C ASP A 81 16.49 7.34 10.16
N LYS A 82 15.90 6.27 10.73
CA LYS A 82 16.51 4.93 10.78
C LYS A 82 16.38 4.18 9.45
N LEU A 83 15.57 4.66 8.50
CA LEU A 83 15.55 4.11 7.15
C LEU A 83 16.90 4.34 6.46
N GLN A 84 17.20 3.52 5.46
CA GLN A 84 18.36 3.71 4.60
C GLN A 84 18.44 5.17 4.12
N VAL A 85 19.62 5.78 4.23
CA VAL A 85 19.87 7.12 3.66
C VAL A 85 19.83 6.99 2.14
N ARG A 86 19.23 7.98 1.46
CA ARG A 86 19.19 8.01 -0.02
C ARG A 86 20.62 8.10 -0.58
N PRO A 87 20.93 7.47 -1.73
CA PRO A 87 20.01 6.73 -2.58
C PRO A 87 19.59 5.39 -1.98
N TRP A 88 18.28 5.10 -2.06
CA TRP A 88 17.74 3.77 -1.74
C TRP A 88 18.13 2.73 -2.80
N LEU A 89 17.91 1.44 -2.50
CA LEU A 89 18.20 0.37 -3.46
C LEU A 89 17.43 0.54 -4.77
N HIS A 90 16.16 0.92 -4.66
CA HIS A 90 15.42 1.57 -5.75
C HIS A 90 14.88 2.89 -5.22
N ASP A 91 15.23 3.98 -5.89
CA ASP A 91 14.97 5.34 -5.42
C ASP A 91 14.32 6.19 -6.52
N ASP A 92 13.05 5.88 -6.79
CA ASP A 92 12.23 6.66 -7.73
C ASP A 92 11.39 7.73 -7.02
N LEU A 93 11.78 8.13 -5.80
CA LEU A 93 11.03 9.11 -5.00
C LEU A 93 10.88 10.44 -5.75
N ASP A 94 11.96 10.94 -6.36
CA ASP A 94 11.91 12.21 -7.08
C ASP A 94 11.01 12.09 -8.32
N ALA A 95 11.03 10.95 -9.02
CA ALA A 95 10.14 10.68 -10.14
C ALA A 95 8.68 10.64 -9.71
N TRP A 96 8.38 9.98 -8.58
CA TRP A 96 7.06 9.99 -7.96
C TRP A 96 6.60 11.41 -7.60
N ILE A 97 7.43 12.20 -6.92
CA ILE A 97 7.11 13.59 -6.53
C ILE A 97 6.84 14.44 -7.78
N ASN A 98 7.65 14.31 -8.82
CA ASN A 98 7.44 15.00 -10.10
C ASN A 98 6.11 14.61 -10.75
N ARG A 99 5.75 13.32 -10.70
CA ARG A 99 4.46 12.84 -11.20
C ARG A 99 3.28 13.38 -10.38
N GLN A 100 3.41 13.48 -9.06
CA GLN A 100 2.39 14.03 -8.16
C GLN A 100 2.15 15.53 -8.38
N GLN A 101 3.07 16.27 -8.99
CA GLN A 101 2.85 17.68 -9.33
C GLN A 101 1.99 17.89 -10.59
N GLN A 102 1.77 16.83 -11.36
CA GLN A 102 0.91 16.86 -12.54
C GLN A 102 -0.57 16.71 -12.13
N SER A 103 -1.45 16.43 -13.10
CA SER A 103 -2.86 16.14 -12.82
C SER A 103 -3.00 14.96 -11.84
N PRO A 104 -4.04 14.98 -10.97
CA PRO A 104 -4.33 13.84 -10.11
C PRO A 104 -4.63 12.59 -10.93
N TYR A 105 -4.43 11.44 -10.29
CA TYR A 105 -4.92 10.18 -10.83
C TYR A 105 -6.45 10.16 -10.76
N ARG A 106 -7.10 9.43 -11.68
CA ARG A 106 -8.56 9.25 -11.62
C ARG A 106 -8.94 8.30 -10.48
N CYS A 107 -8.16 7.24 -10.31
CA CYS A 107 -8.39 6.23 -9.29
C CYS A 107 -7.08 5.49 -8.96
N ALA A 108 -6.78 5.40 -7.68
CA ALA A 108 -5.71 4.58 -7.14
C ALA A 108 -6.30 3.35 -6.45
N VAL A 109 -5.75 2.17 -6.74
CA VAL A 109 -5.96 0.96 -5.94
C VAL A 109 -4.70 0.70 -5.10
N ILE A 110 -4.87 0.50 -3.79
CA ILE A 110 -3.75 0.37 -2.85
C ILE A 110 -3.88 -0.95 -2.10
N PHE A 111 -2.91 -1.85 -2.29
CA PHE A 111 -2.84 -3.13 -1.59
C PHE A 111 -2.00 -2.99 -0.32
N LEU A 112 -2.65 -3.19 0.83
CA LEU A 112 -2.10 -2.95 2.16
C LEU A 112 -1.38 -4.17 2.73
N ASP A 113 -0.34 -3.94 3.52
CA ASP A 113 0.40 -4.94 4.30
C ASP A 113 -0.13 -4.99 5.74
N ASN A 114 0.50 -4.31 6.69
CA ASN A 114 0.32 -4.57 8.12
C ASN A 114 -0.71 -3.66 8.80
N SER A 115 -1.21 -4.15 9.95
CA SER A 115 -1.95 -3.32 10.92
C SER A 115 -1.01 -2.37 11.68
N GLY A 116 -1.57 -1.55 12.57
CA GLY A 116 -0.81 -0.70 13.49
C GLY A 116 -0.30 0.58 12.82
N CYS A 117 0.94 0.96 13.14
CA CYS A 117 1.56 2.18 12.61
C CYS A 117 1.66 2.17 11.09
N ASP A 118 1.78 1.00 10.46
CA ASP A 118 1.85 0.85 9.00
C ASP A 118 0.61 1.45 8.32
N VAL A 119 -0.55 0.84 8.55
CA VAL A 119 -1.80 1.36 7.98
C VAL A 119 -2.18 2.72 8.59
N VAL A 120 -2.06 2.92 9.90
CA VAL A 120 -2.61 4.12 10.57
C VAL A 120 -1.77 5.38 10.33
N LEU A 121 -0.43 5.29 10.43
CA LEU A 121 0.47 6.44 10.34
C LEU A 121 1.22 6.50 9.01
N GLY A 122 1.28 5.41 8.24
CA GLY A 122 1.84 5.40 6.89
C GLY A 122 0.76 5.57 5.82
N ILE A 123 -0.08 4.55 5.65
CA ILE A 123 -1.05 4.48 4.54
C ILE A 123 -2.13 5.56 4.65
N ILE A 124 -2.79 5.73 5.81
CA ILE A 124 -3.92 6.66 5.92
C ILE A 124 -3.53 8.11 5.58
N PRO A 125 -2.40 8.66 6.08
CA PRO A 125 -1.92 9.97 5.65
C PRO A 125 -1.60 10.04 4.15
N PHE A 126 -1.00 8.99 3.57
CA PHE A 126 -0.73 8.92 2.14
C PHE A 126 -2.02 8.92 1.31
N VAL A 127 -3.03 8.15 1.72
CA VAL A 127 -4.36 8.11 1.11
C VAL A 127 -5.05 9.47 1.19
N ARG A 128 -4.97 10.13 2.35
CA ARG A 128 -5.52 11.47 2.55
C ARG A 128 -4.94 12.47 1.56
N GLU A 129 -3.64 12.43 1.28
CA GLU A 129 -3.00 13.30 0.28
C GLU A 129 -3.52 13.05 -1.14
N LEU A 130 -3.70 11.78 -1.55
CA LEU A 130 -4.28 11.44 -2.85
C LEU A 130 -5.73 11.96 -2.98
N LEU A 131 -6.53 11.79 -1.92
CA LEU A 131 -7.92 12.25 -1.87
C LEU A 131 -8.02 13.78 -1.93
N LEU A 132 -7.16 14.50 -1.22
CA LEU A 132 -7.08 15.97 -1.26
C LEU A 132 -6.78 16.51 -2.67
N ARG A 133 -6.04 15.73 -3.48
CA ARG A 133 -5.77 16.07 -4.89
C ARG A 133 -6.93 15.69 -5.82
N GLY A 134 -7.97 15.01 -5.33
CA GLY A 134 -9.13 14.58 -6.12
C GLY A 134 -9.00 13.17 -6.70
N THR A 135 -8.02 12.38 -6.27
CA THR A 135 -7.89 10.97 -6.68
C THR A 135 -8.89 10.12 -5.91
N ARG A 136 -9.71 9.30 -6.58
CA ARG A 136 -10.52 8.27 -5.89
C ARG A 136 -9.63 7.14 -5.41
N VAL A 137 -9.92 6.53 -4.27
CA VAL A 137 -9.04 5.50 -3.69
C VAL A 137 -9.83 4.24 -3.32
N VAL A 138 -9.32 3.09 -3.73
CA VAL A 138 -9.77 1.77 -3.28
C VAL A 138 -8.67 1.15 -2.42
N LEU A 139 -8.92 1.00 -1.12
CA LEU A 139 -8.04 0.30 -0.19
C LEU A 139 -8.36 -1.20 -0.23
N CYS A 140 -7.37 -2.00 -0.58
CA CYS A 140 -7.47 -3.45 -0.70
C CYS A 140 -6.69 -4.12 0.42
N ALA A 141 -7.41 -4.80 1.31
CA ALA A 141 -6.86 -5.55 2.42
C ALA A 141 -7.11 -7.05 2.24
N ASN A 142 -6.49 -7.90 3.07
CA ASN A 142 -6.71 -9.34 2.97
C ASN A 142 -8.16 -9.73 3.28
N SER A 143 -8.66 -10.76 2.60
CA SER A 143 -9.96 -11.37 2.93
C SER A 143 -9.89 -12.20 4.21
N LYS A 144 -8.71 -12.76 4.52
CA LYS A 144 -8.49 -13.58 5.72
C LYS A 144 -7.18 -13.20 6.40
N PRO A 145 -7.06 -13.42 7.71
CA PRO A 145 -5.82 -13.17 8.46
C PRO A 145 -4.60 -13.86 7.82
N ALA A 146 -3.47 -13.15 7.84
CA ALA A 146 -2.17 -13.69 7.51
C ALA A 146 -1.13 -12.85 8.26
N LEU A 147 -0.39 -13.44 9.21
CA LEU A 147 0.51 -12.68 10.08
C LEU A 147 -0.23 -11.47 10.73
N ASN A 148 0.44 -10.32 10.80
CA ASN A 148 -0.10 -9.05 11.26
C ASN A 148 -0.73 -8.21 10.12
N ASP A 149 -0.95 -8.81 8.95
CA ASP A 149 -1.62 -8.14 7.85
C ASP A 149 -3.01 -7.66 8.26
N VAL A 150 -3.39 -6.48 7.78
CA VAL A 150 -4.74 -5.96 7.98
C VAL A 150 -5.73 -6.68 7.08
N THR A 151 -6.83 -7.13 7.64
CA THR A 151 -7.98 -7.66 6.88
C THR A 151 -8.98 -6.56 6.52
N ALA A 152 -9.82 -6.77 5.50
CA ALA A 152 -10.82 -5.79 5.09
C ALA A 152 -11.87 -5.52 6.19
N GLU A 153 -12.23 -6.53 6.97
CA GLU A 153 -13.13 -6.38 8.12
C GLU A 153 -12.50 -5.50 9.21
N GLU A 154 -11.25 -5.80 9.58
CA GLU A 154 -10.49 -5.01 10.56
C GLU A 154 -10.28 -3.57 10.09
N LEU A 155 -9.92 -3.38 8.81
CA LEU A 155 -9.77 -2.05 8.22
C LEU A 155 -11.09 -1.27 8.26
N THR A 156 -12.22 -1.92 7.96
CA THR A 156 -13.54 -1.29 8.02
C THR A 156 -13.85 -0.80 9.44
N MET A 157 -13.51 -1.58 10.46
CA MET A 157 -13.69 -1.20 11.87
C MET A 157 -12.71 -0.10 12.30
N LEU A 158 -11.45 -0.18 11.86
CA LEU A 158 -10.44 0.86 12.08
C LEU A 158 -10.88 2.19 11.48
N MET A 159 -11.40 2.18 10.25
CA MET A 159 -11.77 3.40 9.53
C MET A 159 -12.91 4.16 10.20
N LYS A 160 -13.82 3.49 10.94
CA LYS A 160 -14.82 4.15 11.79
C LYS A 160 -14.22 5.01 12.90
N GLN A 161 -13.03 4.65 13.40
CA GLN A 161 -12.31 5.45 14.40
C GLN A 161 -11.51 6.57 13.72
N VAL A 162 -10.94 6.27 12.54
CA VAL A 162 -10.21 7.24 11.73
C VAL A 162 -11.11 8.42 11.31
N THR A 163 -12.37 8.18 10.96
CA THR A 163 -13.31 9.26 10.58
C THR A 163 -13.56 10.27 11.70
N ALA A 164 -13.50 9.84 12.97
CA ALA A 164 -13.62 10.73 14.12
C ALA A 164 -12.39 11.67 14.26
N VAL A 165 -11.24 11.29 13.70
CA VAL A 165 -9.99 12.04 13.78
C VAL A 165 -9.73 12.86 12.50
N CYS A 166 -10.14 12.35 11.34
CA CYS A 166 -9.82 12.94 10.03
C CYS A 166 -11.10 13.22 9.21
N PRO A 167 -11.60 14.48 9.22
CA PRO A 167 -12.81 14.87 8.49
C PRO A 167 -12.72 14.65 6.98
N ILE A 168 -11.52 14.76 6.39
CA ILE A 168 -11.29 14.49 4.96
C ILE A 168 -11.61 13.03 4.64
N ILE A 169 -11.09 12.11 5.43
CA ILE A 169 -11.37 10.68 5.26
C ILE A 169 -12.87 10.39 5.45
N SER A 170 -13.51 10.99 6.46
CA SER A 170 -14.97 10.86 6.67
C SER A 170 -15.75 11.25 5.43
N LYS A 171 -15.48 12.45 4.90
CA LYS A 171 -16.13 12.99 3.70
C LYS A 171 -15.97 12.07 2.49
N HIS A 172 -14.78 11.50 2.29
CA HIS A 172 -14.52 10.65 1.12
C HIS A 172 -15.17 9.26 1.23
N LEU A 173 -15.30 8.71 2.44
CA LEU A 173 -16.09 7.49 2.69
C LEU A 173 -17.59 7.76 2.45
N GLU A 174 -18.13 8.85 2.98
CA GLU A 174 -19.54 9.24 2.81
C GLU A 174 -19.91 9.49 1.34
N ASN A 175 -18.99 10.09 0.58
CA ASN A 175 -19.19 10.36 -0.85
C ASN A 175 -18.81 9.19 -1.76
N TYR A 176 -18.45 8.02 -1.21
CA TYR A 176 -18.03 6.83 -1.98
C TYR A 176 -16.89 7.11 -2.96
N THR A 177 -15.96 7.98 -2.57
CA THR A 177 -14.71 8.25 -3.32
C THR A 177 -13.48 7.65 -2.64
N LEU A 178 -13.64 7.16 -1.41
CA LEU A 178 -12.77 6.22 -0.73
C LEU A 178 -13.58 4.95 -0.45
N CYS A 179 -13.09 3.77 -0.82
CA CYS A 179 -13.75 2.49 -0.54
C CYS A 179 -12.75 1.46 -0.02
N ILE A 180 -13.26 0.54 0.81
CA ILE A 180 -12.51 -0.60 1.36
C ILE A 180 -13.00 -1.86 0.67
N ARG A 181 -12.08 -2.67 0.16
CA ARG A 181 -12.37 -3.92 -0.52
C ARG A 181 -11.45 -5.04 -0.06
N GLU A 182 -11.96 -6.24 -0.22
CA GLU A 182 -11.20 -7.46 -0.08
C GLU A 182 -10.37 -7.72 -1.33
N SER A 183 -9.11 -8.11 -1.12
CA SER A 183 -8.19 -8.51 -2.18
C SER A 183 -8.31 -9.99 -2.58
N GLY A 184 -9.13 -10.77 -1.87
CA GLY A 184 -9.22 -12.22 -2.04
C GLY A 184 -8.05 -13.00 -1.44
N GLN A 185 -7.05 -12.32 -0.88
CA GLN A 185 -5.84 -12.95 -0.37
C GLN A 185 -6.01 -13.40 1.09
N ALA A 186 -5.33 -14.50 1.42
CA ALA A 186 -5.20 -15.08 2.76
C ALA A 186 -3.72 -15.37 3.05
N SER A 187 -2.82 -14.52 2.54
CA SER A 187 -1.37 -14.68 2.62
C SER A 187 -0.69 -13.31 2.64
N PRO A 188 0.58 -13.21 3.10
CA PRO A 188 1.34 -11.97 3.03
C PRO A 188 1.79 -11.59 1.61
N CYS A 189 1.48 -12.43 0.63
CA CYS A 189 1.79 -12.25 -0.78
C CYS A 189 0.52 -11.87 -1.56
N LEU A 190 0.70 -11.18 -2.70
CA LEU A 190 -0.39 -10.72 -3.55
C LEU A 190 -0.31 -11.37 -4.94
N ASP A 191 -1.28 -12.21 -5.27
CA ASP A 191 -1.45 -12.71 -6.63
C ASP A 191 -2.46 -11.84 -7.40
N LEU A 192 -1.96 -10.90 -8.20
CA LEU A 192 -2.80 -10.00 -9.02
C LEU A 192 -3.64 -10.73 -10.07
N SER A 193 -3.31 -11.98 -10.43
CA SER A 193 -4.13 -12.79 -11.34
C SER A 193 -5.38 -13.37 -10.67
N ARG A 194 -5.48 -13.26 -9.33
CA ARG A 194 -6.52 -13.87 -8.51
C ARG A 194 -7.22 -12.86 -7.60
N LEU A 195 -7.67 -11.76 -8.19
CA LEU A 195 -8.49 -10.76 -7.51
C LEU A 195 -9.99 -11.10 -7.60
N PRO A 196 -10.81 -10.74 -6.60
CA PRO A 196 -12.26 -10.87 -6.69
C PRO A 196 -12.81 -10.07 -7.87
N LEU A 197 -13.75 -10.66 -8.63
CA LEU A 197 -14.37 -9.99 -9.78
C LEU A 197 -15.01 -8.66 -9.40
N SER A 198 -15.66 -8.58 -8.23
CA SER A 198 -16.25 -7.34 -7.72
C SER A 198 -15.23 -6.21 -7.54
N LEU A 199 -14.01 -6.52 -7.11
CA LEU A 199 -12.92 -5.54 -7.01
C LEU A 199 -12.47 -5.12 -8.42
N VAL A 200 -12.30 -6.07 -9.34
CA VAL A 200 -11.88 -5.81 -10.72
C VAL A 200 -12.90 -4.90 -11.44
N ASP A 201 -14.19 -5.20 -11.33
CA ASP A 201 -15.25 -4.43 -11.95
C ASP A 201 -15.25 -2.98 -11.44
N GLU A 202 -15.09 -2.79 -10.13
CA GLU A 202 -15.05 -1.46 -9.54
C GLU A 202 -13.82 -0.65 -9.99
N ILE A 203 -12.62 -1.22 -9.98
CA ILE A 203 -11.41 -0.48 -10.41
C ILE A 203 -11.45 -0.16 -11.91
N VAL A 204 -12.08 -1.01 -12.73
CA VAL A 204 -12.31 -0.74 -14.16
C VAL A 204 -13.33 0.39 -14.32
N GLN A 205 -14.46 0.33 -13.60
CA GLN A 205 -15.49 1.38 -13.63
C GLN A 205 -14.93 2.74 -13.14
N TRP A 206 -14.05 2.73 -12.15
CA TRP A 206 -13.39 3.93 -11.65
C TRP A 206 -12.21 4.38 -12.53
N GLY A 207 -11.90 3.63 -13.60
CA GLY A 207 -10.85 3.99 -14.55
C GLY A 207 -9.48 4.08 -13.89
N CYS A 208 -9.18 3.11 -13.00
CA CYS A 208 -7.94 3.00 -12.24
C CYS A 208 -6.70 3.20 -13.12
N ASP A 209 -5.88 4.15 -12.71
CA ASP A 209 -4.68 4.58 -13.40
C ASP A 209 -3.44 4.66 -12.49
N LEU A 210 -3.57 4.20 -11.24
CA LEU A 210 -2.47 3.97 -10.31
C LEU A 210 -2.69 2.69 -9.48
N VAL A 211 -1.69 1.81 -9.44
CA VAL A 211 -1.63 0.67 -8.51
C VAL A 211 -0.52 0.88 -7.50
N VAL A 212 -0.86 0.89 -6.22
CA VAL A 212 0.12 0.96 -5.12
C VAL A 212 0.20 -0.40 -4.44
N MET A 213 1.41 -0.93 -4.29
CA MET A 213 1.68 -2.18 -3.59
C MET A 213 2.65 -1.91 -2.46
N GLU A 214 2.20 -2.19 -1.24
CA GLU A 214 2.97 -1.96 -0.03
C GLU A 214 3.41 -3.29 0.58
N GLY A 215 4.62 -3.31 1.15
CA GLY A 215 5.19 -4.47 1.83
C GLY A 215 6.01 -5.42 0.96
N MET A 216 6.98 -6.08 1.59
CA MET A 216 7.93 -6.98 0.91
C MET A 216 7.24 -8.16 0.23
N GLY A 217 6.22 -8.76 0.85
CA GLY A 217 5.53 -9.93 0.28
C GLY A 217 4.74 -9.59 -0.99
N ARG A 218 4.04 -8.45 -0.99
CA ARG A 218 3.18 -8.00 -2.09
C ARG A 218 3.97 -7.34 -3.20
N ALA A 219 4.90 -6.45 -2.86
CA ALA A 219 5.62 -5.65 -3.84
C ALA A 219 6.88 -6.33 -4.37
N ILE A 220 7.60 -7.12 -3.54
CA ILE A 220 8.90 -7.71 -3.92
C ILE A 220 8.75 -9.19 -4.27
N HIS A 221 8.23 -10.02 -3.35
CA HIS A 221 8.19 -11.47 -3.57
C HIS A 221 7.29 -11.88 -4.74
N THR A 222 6.21 -11.14 -4.97
CA THR A 222 5.20 -11.49 -5.97
C THR A 222 5.17 -10.55 -7.17
N ASN A 223 5.34 -9.25 -6.98
CA ASN A 223 5.05 -8.28 -8.03
C ASN A 223 6.20 -7.35 -8.45
N LEU A 224 7.45 -7.63 -8.06
CA LEU A 224 8.58 -6.72 -8.31
C LEU A 224 8.73 -6.31 -9.78
N LEU A 225 8.55 -7.30 -10.67
CA LEU A 225 8.72 -7.15 -12.12
C LEU A 225 7.40 -7.21 -12.88
N THR A 226 6.26 -7.16 -12.18
CA THR A 226 4.95 -7.27 -12.83
C THR A 226 4.69 -6.04 -13.71
N PRO A 227 4.54 -6.21 -15.04
CA PRO A 227 4.20 -5.10 -15.92
C PRO A 227 2.73 -4.75 -15.76
N LEU A 228 2.43 -3.46 -15.62
CA LEU A 228 1.07 -2.92 -15.53
C LEU A 228 0.81 -1.93 -16.67
N THR A 229 -0.43 -1.83 -17.11
CA THR A 229 -0.86 -0.89 -18.16
C THR A 229 -1.10 0.53 -17.62
N CYS A 230 -1.14 0.69 -16.30
CA CYS A 230 -1.23 1.95 -15.59
C CYS A 230 0.03 2.16 -14.73
N ASP A 231 0.17 3.35 -14.16
CA ASP A 231 1.29 3.65 -13.29
C ASP A 231 1.27 2.73 -12.06
N SER A 232 2.45 2.42 -11.53
CA SER A 232 2.56 1.66 -10.28
C SER A 232 3.57 2.27 -9.34
N LEU A 233 3.28 2.20 -8.04
CA LEU A 233 4.18 2.55 -6.96
C LEU A 233 4.34 1.35 -6.03
N LYS A 234 5.57 0.89 -5.88
CA LYS A 234 5.94 -0.24 -5.03
C LYS A 234 6.80 0.28 -3.88
N LEU A 235 6.31 0.13 -2.66
CA LEU A 235 6.94 0.61 -1.43
C LEU A 235 7.21 -0.56 -0.51
N ALA A 236 8.48 -0.85 -0.22
CA ALA A 236 8.82 -1.93 0.70
C ALA A 236 10.19 -1.74 1.32
N VAL A 237 10.41 -2.41 2.44
CA VAL A 237 11.73 -2.58 3.03
C VAL A 237 12.10 -4.06 3.06
N ILE A 238 13.32 -4.38 2.64
CA ILE A 238 13.76 -5.77 2.47
C ILE A 238 14.21 -6.31 3.82
N LYS A 239 13.34 -7.10 4.46
CA LYS A 239 13.59 -7.75 5.76
C LYS A 239 14.32 -9.10 5.66
N ASN A 240 14.69 -9.53 4.45
CA ASN A 240 15.40 -10.79 4.22
C ASN A 240 16.81 -10.54 3.65
N ARG A 241 17.85 -10.88 4.43
CA ARG A 241 19.26 -10.66 4.06
C ARG A 241 19.64 -11.32 2.73
N TRP A 242 19.22 -12.56 2.51
CA TRP A 242 19.54 -13.27 1.26
C TRP A 242 18.93 -12.57 0.04
N LEU A 243 17.66 -12.19 0.15
CA LEU A 243 16.97 -11.47 -0.93
C LEU A 243 17.57 -10.10 -1.17
N ALA A 244 17.93 -9.37 -0.10
CA ALA A 244 18.57 -8.07 -0.22
C ALA A 244 19.87 -8.16 -1.02
N HIS A 245 20.76 -9.11 -0.68
CA HIS A 245 21.99 -9.32 -1.43
C HIS A 245 21.74 -9.73 -2.89
N ARG A 246 20.73 -10.56 -3.15
CA ARG A 246 20.34 -10.93 -4.52
C ARG A 246 19.88 -9.72 -5.34
N LEU A 247 19.25 -8.74 -4.71
CA LEU A 247 18.81 -7.50 -5.34
C LEU A 247 19.91 -6.42 -5.37
N GLY A 248 21.12 -6.71 -4.89
CA GLY A 248 22.25 -5.77 -4.88
C GLY A 248 22.28 -4.81 -3.69
N GLY A 249 21.51 -5.10 -2.63
CA GLY A 249 21.48 -4.32 -1.40
C GLY A 249 21.91 -5.11 -0.15
N ASP A 250 21.55 -4.59 1.01
CA ASP A 250 21.72 -5.20 2.34
C ASP A 250 20.37 -5.27 3.10
N MET A 251 20.32 -5.99 4.21
CA MET A 251 19.14 -6.07 5.08
C MET A 251 18.64 -4.65 5.44
N PHE A 252 17.33 -4.45 5.39
CA PHE A 252 16.65 -3.15 5.52
C PHE A 252 16.90 -2.16 4.38
N SER A 253 17.43 -2.63 3.24
CA SER A 253 17.40 -1.84 2.01
C SER A 253 15.97 -1.43 1.67
N VAL A 254 15.84 -0.17 1.28
CA VAL A 254 14.57 0.46 0.98
C VAL A 254 14.30 0.39 -0.52
N MET A 255 13.05 0.14 -0.88
CA MET A 255 12.56 0.16 -2.24
C MET A 255 11.41 1.16 -2.36
N CYS A 256 11.64 2.25 -3.08
CA CYS A 256 10.61 3.10 -3.65
C CYS A 256 10.73 3.00 -5.17
N LYS A 257 9.89 2.17 -5.78
CA LYS A 257 9.92 1.91 -7.21
C LYS A 257 8.66 2.45 -7.86
N TYR A 258 8.80 3.49 -8.67
CA TYR A 258 7.72 4.11 -9.42
C TYR A 258 7.90 3.80 -10.90
N GLU A 259 6.84 3.30 -11.53
CA GLU A 259 6.87 2.88 -12.92
C GLU A 259 5.67 3.45 -13.66
N THR A 260 5.90 4.03 -14.83
CA THR A 260 4.84 4.45 -15.73
C THR A 260 4.19 3.24 -16.40
N GLY A 261 2.88 3.30 -16.62
CA GLY A 261 2.15 2.24 -17.30
C GLY A 261 2.70 1.91 -18.69
N SER A 262 2.83 0.62 -18.99
CA SER A 262 3.20 0.14 -20.32
C SER A 262 2.05 0.40 -21.30
N LYS A 263 2.30 1.14 -22.38
CA LYS A 263 1.30 1.28 -23.46
C LYS A 263 0.95 -0.12 -23.97
N LYS A 264 -0.34 -0.47 -24.02
CA LYS A 264 -0.79 -1.63 -24.80
C LYS A 264 -0.30 -1.41 -26.22
N VAL A 265 0.61 -2.26 -26.70
CA VAL A 265 0.83 -2.40 -28.15
C VAL A 265 -0.49 -2.92 -28.69
N SER A 266 -1.24 -2.07 -29.38
CA SER A 266 -2.45 -2.46 -30.09
C SER A 266 -2.06 -3.41 -31.23
N GLY A 267 -1.92 -4.69 -30.92
CA GLY A 267 -1.85 -5.74 -31.93
C GLY A 267 -3.22 -5.91 -32.53
N GLU A 268 -3.51 -5.19 -33.62
CA GLU A 268 -4.56 -5.59 -34.54
C GLU A 268 -4.16 -6.95 -35.13
N PHE A 269 -4.71 -8.03 -34.58
CA PHE A 269 -4.71 -9.31 -35.27
C PHE A 269 -5.72 -9.21 -36.42
N SER A 270 -5.26 -8.73 -37.57
CA SER A 270 -5.97 -8.89 -38.83
C SER A 270 -5.95 -10.37 -39.21
N ILE A 271 -7.01 -11.11 -38.86
CA ILE A 271 -7.24 -12.45 -39.40
C ILE A 271 -7.66 -12.25 -40.86
N THR A 272 -6.70 -12.26 -41.77
CA THR A 272 -7.00 -12.41 -43.20
C THR A 272 -7.42 -13.85 -43.45
N ASN A 273 -8.73 -14.10 -43.52
CA ASN A 273 -9.29 -15.34 -44.03
C ASN A 273 -9.04 -15.41 -45.55
N SER A 274 -7.94 -16.04 -45.97
CA SER A 274 -7.79 -16.52 -47.35
C SER A 274 -8.49 -17.86 -47.48
N VAL A 275 -9.76 -17.84 -47.88
CA VAL A 275 -10.46 -19.03 -48.37
C VAL A 275 -9.95 -19.29 -49.78
N SER A 276 -9.05 -20.26 -49.95
CA SER A 276 -8.73 -20.79 -51.28
C SER A 276 -9.79 -21.81 -51.69
N THR A 277 -10.69 -21.40 -52.57
CA THR A 277 -11.50 -22.31 -53.39
C THR A 277 -10.57 -23.04 -54.37
N ALA A 278 -10.30 -24.32 -54.11
CA ALA A 278 -9.76 -25.22 -55.13
C ALA A 278 -10.95 -25.89 -55.83
N ALA A 279 -11.24 -25.42 -57.04
CA ALA A 279 -12.07 -26.11 -58.02
C ALA A 279 -11.26 -26.22 -59.31
N SER A 280 -10.66 -27.39 -59.54
CA SER A 280 -10.48 -28.11 -60.81
C SER A 280 -9.55 -29.30 -60.59
#